data_AF-A0A3B9WTK2-F1
#
_entry.id   AF-A0A3B9WTK2-F1
#
_cell.length_a   1.000
_cell.length_b   1.000
_cell.length_c   1.000
_cell.angle_alpha   90.00
_cell.angle_beta   90.00
_cell.angle_gamma   90.00
#
_symmetry.space_group_name_H-M   'P 1'
#
loop_
_entity.id
_entity.type
_entity.pdbx_description
1 polymer ?
#
loop_
_entity_poly.entity_id
_entity_poly.type
_entity_poly.pdbx_seq_one_letter_code
_entity_poly.pdbx_strand_id
1 'polypeptide(L)'
;SLIQTVGRAARNSEGRVVMYADMMTDSMKKAIEETNRRRGIQEKYNREHGITPTTIKKAVRDLISITKEIAREDLKLRKDPESMDRQELQKLVKKVEDRMRKAAAELDFENAAMLRDEMLRLKEQLADFDRQTGEGGER
;
A
#
# COMPACT_ATOMS: atom_id res chain seq x y z
N SER A 1 -19.28 0.69 -12.13
CA SER A 1 -20.57 1.19 -11.60
C SER A 1 -20.33 2.05 -10.36
N LEU A 2 -21.04 3.18 -10.17
CA LEU A 2 -20.89 4.06 -8.99
C LEU A 2 -21.07 3.30 -7.66
N ILE A 3 -21.97 2.33 -7.62
CA ILE A 3 -22.24 1.48 -6.45
C ILE A 3 -20.99 0.65 -6.07
N GLN A 4 -20.25 0.14 -7.05
CA GLN A 4 -19.04 -0.65 -6.77
C GLN A 4 -17.95 0.22 -6.15
N THR A 5 -17.82 1.46 -6.61
CA THR A 5 -16.87 2.43 -6.04
C THR A 5 -17.24 2.78 -4.60
N VAL A 6 -18.52 3.06 -4.34
CA VAL A 6 -19.03 3.31 -2.98
C VAL A 6 -18.80 2.11 -2.06
N GLY A 7 -19.02 0.89 -2.56
CA GLY A 7 -18.83 -0.35 -1.81
C GLY A 7 -17.41 -0.59 -1.30
N ARG A 8 -16.39 0.04 -1.90
CA ARG A 8 -15.01 -0.04 -1.39
C ARG A 8 -14.87 0.67 -0.03
N ALA A 9 -15.59 1.76 0.19
CA ALA A 9 -15.58 2.50 1.45
C ALA A 9 -16.31 1.75 2.59
N ALA A 10 -17.24 0.85 2.26
CA ALA A 10 -18.07 0.13 3.24
C ALA A 10 -17.31 -0.90 4.11
N ARG A 11 -16.01 -1.09 3.88
CA ARG A 11 -15.16 -1.99 4.68
C ARG A 11 -14.63 -1.36 5.97
N ASN A 12 -14.88 -0.07 6.18
CA ASN A 12 -14.47 0.69 7.36
C ASN A 12 -15.71 1.26 8.07
N SER A 13 -15.70 1.27 9.40
CA SER A 13 -16.77 1.82 10.24
C SER A 13 -17.05 3.30 9.98
N GLU A 14 -16.05 4.08 9.57
CA GLU A 14 -16.15 5.51 9.23
C GLU A 14 -16.09 5.76 7.72
N GLY A 15 -16.34 4.72 6.90
CA GLY A 15 -16.31 4.83 5.44
C GLY A 15 -17.18 5.96 4.90
N ARG A 16 -16.55 6.91 4.20
CA ARG A 16 -17.21 8.06 3.56
C ARG A 16 -16.86 8.12 2.07
N VAL A 17 -17.82 8.59 1.27
CA VAL A 17 -17.63 8.86 -0.16
C VAL A 17 -18.03 10.30 -0.44
N VAL A 18 -17.21 11.00 -1.22
CA VAL A 18 -17.47 12.34 -1.71
C VAL A 18 -17.54 12.25 -3.23
N MET A 19 -18.62 12.75 -3.83
CA MET A 19 -18.79 12.81 -5.28
C MET A 19 -18.75 14.28 -5.70
N TYR A 20 -17.76 14.68 -6.48
CA TYR A 20 -17.68 16.01 -7.07
C TYR A 20 -18.45 16.04 -8.38
N ALA A 21 -19.50 16.86 -8.45
CA ALA A 21 -20.30 17.04 -9.64
C ALA A 21 -21.07 18.36 -9.57
N ASP A 22 -21.26 19.01 -10.71
CA ASP A 22 -22.05 20.24 -10.81
C ASP A 22 -23.57 19.95 -10.84
N MET A 23 -23.95 18.77 -11.35
CA MET A 23 -25.35 18.35 -11.44
C MET A 23 -25.54 16.91 -10.97
N MET A 24 -26.70 16.64 -10.38
CA MET A 24 -27.11 15.30 -9.97
C MET A 24 -27.60 14.50 -11.17
N THR A 25 -26.84 13.51 -11.61
CA THR A 25 -27.27 12.60 -12.69
C THR A 25 -28.18 11.49 -12.17
N ASP A 26 -28.98 10.88 -13.04
CA ASP A 26 -29.85 9.74 -12.66
C ASP A 26 -29.06 8.55 -12.11
N SER A 27 -27.85 8.32 -12.61
CA SER A 27 -26.97 7.27 -12.11
C SER A 27 -26.49 7.55 -10.68
N MET A 28 -26.17 8.81 -10.37
CA MET A 28 -25.83 9.24 -9.02
C MET A 28 -27.02 9.11 -8.09
N LYS A 29 -28.21 9.57 -8.52
CA LYS A 29 -29.44 9.47 -7.74
C LYS A 29 -29.74 8.03 -7.35
N LYS A 30 -29.75 7.11 -8.33
CA LYS A 30 -29.96 5.67 -8.08
C LYS A 30 -28.91 5.09 -7.12
N ALA A 31 -27.64 5.47 -7.27
CA ALA A 31 -26.57 4.97 -6.40
C ALA A 31 -26.70 5.50 -4.96
N ILE A 32 -27.04 6.77 -4.78
CA ILE A 32 -27.22 7.41 -3.48
C ILE A 32 -28.46 6.84 -2.78
N GLU A 33 -29.59 6.73 -3.48
CA GLU A 33 -30.83 6.17 -2.95
C GLU A 33 -30.64 4.72 -2.48
N GLU A 34 -30.01 3.87 -3.30
CA GLU A 34 -29.75 2.48 -2.92
C GLU A 34 -28.76 2.37 -1.74
N THR A 35 -27.76 3.26 -1.68
CA THR A 35 -26.81 3.32 -0.56
C THR A 35 -27.53 3.71 0.74
N ASN A 36 -28.36 4.75 0.71
CA ASN A 36 -29.12 5.22 1.86
C ASN A 36 -30.16 4.19 2.32
N ARG A 37 -30.86 3.54 1.38
CA ARG A 37 -31.82 2.46 1.67
C ARG A 37 -31.15 1.31 2.42
N ARG A 38 -29.99 0.83 1.93
CA ARG A 38 -29.23 -0.25 2.59
C ARG A 38 -28.73 0.18 3.97
N ARG A 39 -28.18 1.39 4.08
CA ARG A 39 -27.66 1.92 5.34
C ARG A 39 -28.76 2.01 6.40
N GLY A 40 -29.96 2.50 6.05
CA GLY A 40 -31.09 2.58 6.98
C GLY A 40 -31.51 1.22 7.54
N ILE A 41 -31.54 0.18 6.69
CA ILE A 41 -31.83 -1.20 7.12
C ILE A 41 -30.75 -1.71 8.08
N GLN A 42 -29.48 -1.51 7.73
CA GLN A 42 -28.34 -1.94 8.56
C GLN A 42 -28.33 -1.23 9.92
N GLU A 43 -28.57 0.08 9.96
CA GLU A 43 -28.64 0.84 11.21
C GLU A 43 -29.81 0.41 12.09
N LYS A 44 -30.97 0.13 11.49
CA LYS A 44 -32.13 -0.41 12.21
C LYS A 44 -31.80 -1.78 12.82
N TYR A 45 -31.26 -2.69 12.02
CA TYR A 45 -30.84 -4.01 12.47
C TYR A 45 -29.81 -3.92 13.61
N ASN A 46 -28.80 -3.06 13.46
CA ASN A 46 -27.77 -2.85 14.47
C ASN A 46 -28.35 -2.32 15.78
N ARG A 47 -29.30 -1.37 15.73
CA ARG A 47 -29.97 -0.86 16.93
C ARG A 47 -30.81 -1.94 17.63
N GLU A 48 -31.58 -2.72 16.86
CA GLU A 48 -32.41 -3.80 17.38
C GLU A 48 -31.58 -4.92 18.04
N HIS A 49 -30.36 -5.15 17.55
CA HIS A 49 -29.49 -6.24 18.03
C HIS A 49 -28.31 -5.76 18.89
N GLY A 50 -28.21 -4.45 19.20
CA GLY A 50 -27.11 -3.88 19.98
C GLY A 50 -25.73 -4.00 19.33
N ILE A 51 -25.65 -4.07 18.00
CA ILE A 51 -24.39 -4.26 17.26
C ILE A 51 -23.71 -2.90 17.07
N THR A 52 -22.47 -2.79 17.54
CA THR A 52 -21.61 -1.63 17.26
C THR A 52 -20.76 -1.89 16.01
N PRO A 53 -20.83 -1.05 14.96
CA PRO A 53 -20.02 -1.22 13.77
C PRO A 53 -18.52 -1.17 14.10
N THR A 54 -17.79 -2.22 13.73
CA THR A 54 -16.34 -2.31 13.93
C THR A 54 -15.66 -2.74 12.63
N THR A 55 -14.44 -2.24 12.42
CA THR A 55 -13.64 -2.60 11.25
C THR A 55 -12.97 -3.94 11.47
N ILE A 56 -13.17 -4.89 10.54
CA ILE A 56 -12.60 -6.24 10.62
C ILE A 56 -11.07 -6.17 10.45
N LYS A 57 -10.32 -6.70 11.43
CA LYS A 57 -8.87 -6.93 11.34
C LYS A 57 -8.63 -8.36 10.85
N LYS A 58 -8.13 -8.52 9.62
CA LYS A 58 -7.88 -9.86 9.03
C LYS A 58 -6.41 -10.23 9.19
N ALA A 59 -6.11 -11.39 9.79
CA ALA A 59 -4.77 -11.96 9.84
C ALA A 59 -4.45 -12.70 8.53
N VAL A 60 -3.20 -12.58 8.06
CA VAL A 60 -2.69 -13.27 6.86
C VAL A 60 -2.22 -14.68 7.26
N ARG A 61 -2.62 -15.72 6.52
CA ARG A 61 -2.35 -17.15 6.86
C ARG A 61 -1.08 -17.69 6.20
N ASP A 62 -0.42 -18.62 6.89
CA ASP A 62 0.92 -19.21 6.73
C ASP A 62 1.26 -19.84 5.35
N LEU A 63 2.40 -19.44 4.77
CA LEU A 63 3.06 -19.99 3.58
C LEU A 63 4.57 -20.27 3.80
N ILE A 64 4.97 -20.46 5.06
CA ILE A 64 6.35 -20.42 5.58
C ILE A 64 7.29 -21.49 4.98
N SER A 65 6.80 -22.48 4.24
CA SER A 65 7.64 -23.63 3.83
C SER A 65 8.40 -23.46 2.50
N ILE A 66 8.08 -22.47 1.67
CA ILE A 66 8.62 -22.35 0.29
C ILE A 66 9.87 -21.45 0.22
N THR A 67 10.04 -20.52 1.16
CA THR A 67 11.09 -19.48 1.13
C THR A 67 12.50 -19.97 1.46
N LYS A 68 12.65 -21.11 2.16
CA LYS A 68 13.97 -21.64 2.55
C LYS A 68 14.86 -22.07 1.37
N GLU A 69 14.30 -22.39 0.21
CA GLU A 69 15.09 -22.83 -0.95
C GLU A 69 15.70 -21.66 -1.73
N ILE A 70 15.03 -20.49 -1.77
CA ILE A 70 15.46 -19.33 -2.58
C ILE A 70 16.65 -18.61 -1.94
N ALA A 71 16.77 -18.63 -0.61
CA ALA A 71 17.83 -17.94 0.13
C ALA A 71 19.26 -18.42 -0.21
N ARG A 72 19.43 -19.58 -0.85
CA ARG A 72 20.77 -20.12 -1.18
C ARG A 72 21.38 -19.58 -2.47
N GLU A 73 20.60 -19.01 -3.39
CA GLU A 73 21.13 -18.57 -4.70
C GLU A 73 21.66 -17.11 -4.73
N ASP A 74 21.20 -16.23 -3.83
CA ASP A 74 21.41 -14.77 -3.96
C ASP A 74 22.75 -14.23 -3.36
N LEU A 75 23.59 -15.08 -2.76
CA LEU A 75 24.87 -14.68 -2.15
C LEU A 75 25.97 -14.24 -3.15
N LYS A 76 25.71 -14.23 -4.46
CA LYS A 76 26.73 -13.98 -5.51
C LYS A 76 26.76 -12.58 -6.13
N LEU A 77 25.89 -11.62 -5.76
CA LEU A 77 25.94 -10.26 -6.30
C LEU A 77 26.20 -9.21 -5.21
N ARG A 78 27.47 -9.07 -4.81
CA ARG A 78 27.97 -7.86 -4.15
C ARG A 78 28.85 -7.09 -5.13
N LYS A 79 28.35 -5.97 -5.65
CA LYS A 79 29.17 -4.87 -6.19
C LYS A 79 28.84 -3.62 -5.39
N ASP A 80 29.87 -2.84 -5.07
CA ASP A 80 29.83 -1.71 -4.14
C ASP A 80 28.88 -0.57 -4.60
N PRO A 81 27.99 -0.08 -3.71
CA PRO A 81 27.02 0.98 -4.02
C PRO A 81 27.59 2.37 -4.32
N GLU A 82 28.89 2.61 -4.09
CA GLU A 82 29.50 3.95 -4.13
C GLU A 82 29.85 4.45 -5.55
N SER A 83 29.66 3.64 -6.60
CA SER A 83 30.01 4.01 -7.99
C SER A 83 28.81 4.12 -8.94
N MET A 84 27.58 4.16 -8.40
CA MET A 84 26.35 4.08 -9.21
C MET A 84 25.79 5.47 -9.54
N ASP A 85 25.33 5.66 -10.79
CA ASP A 85 24.65 6.88 -11.24
C ASP A 85 23.26 7.02 -10.58
N ARG A 86 22.70 8.25 -10.51
CA ARG A 86 21.40 8.54 -9.89
C ARG A 86 20.29 7.61 -10.40
N GLN A 87 20.30 7.36 -11.71
CA GLN A 87 19.32 6.47 -12.34
C GLN A 87 19.51 5.00 -11.92
N GLU A 88 20.73 4.57 -11.67
CA GLU A 88 21.06 3.22 -11.22
C GLU A 88 20.68 3.03 -9.75
N LEU A 89 20.89 4.06 -8.92
CA LEU A 89 20.48 4.06 -7.51
C LEU A 89 18.94 4.00 -7.39
N GLN A 90 18.21 4.73 -8.23
CA GLN A 90 16.75 4.67 -8.28
C GLN A 90 16.24 3.29 -8.75
N LYS A 91 16.91 2.68 -9.74
CA LYS A 91 16.60 1.30 -10.19
C LYS A 91 16.87 0.29 -9.08
N LEU A 92 17.95 0.46 -8.33
CA LEU A 92 18.30 -0.42 -7.21
C LEU A 92 17.27 -0.30 -6.08
N VAL A 93 16.89 0.91 -5.68
CA VAL A 93 15.81 1.15 -4.70
C VAL A 93 14.52 0.46 -5.13
N LYS A 94 14.13 0.59 -6.40
CA LYS A 94 12.94 -0.08 -6.93
C LYS A 94 13.06 -1.61 -6.88
N LYS A 95 14.23 -2.15 -7.22
CA LYS A 95 14.50 -3.60 -7.16
C LYS A 95 14.44 -4.14 -5.73
N VAL A 96 14.99 -3.40 -4.77
CA VAL A 96 14.93 -3.74 -3.34
C VAL A 96 13.50 -3.61 -2.82
N GLU A 97 12.75 -2.59 -3.25
CA GLU A 97 11.33 -2.42 -2.91
C GLU A 97 10.48 -3.58 -3.45
N ASP A 98 10.69 -4.00 -4.69
CA ASP A 98 9.99 -5.14 -5.29
C ASP A 98 10.34 -6.45 -4.54
N ARG A 99 11.61 -6.63 -4.15
CA ARG A 99 12.05 -7.77 -3.33
C ARG A 99 11.46 -7.73 -1.92
N MET A 100 11.41 -6.57 -1.28
CA MET A 100 10.78 -6.39 0.03
C MET A 100 9.29 -6.70 -0.03
N ARG A 101 8.59 -6.22 -1.06
CA ARG A 101 7.17 -6.52 -1.30
C ARG A 101 6.95 -8.00 -1.58
N LYS A 102 7.85 -8.65 -2.31
CA LYS A 102 7.82 -10.09 -2.56
C LYS A 102 8.03 -10.88 -1.26
N ALA A 103 9.05 -10.54 -0.47
CA ALA A 103 9.30 -11.15 0.84
C ALA A 103 8.11 -10.94 1.80
N ALA A 104 7.51 -9.75 1.81
CA ALA A 104 6.31 -9.47 2.60
C ALA A 104 5.07 -10.26 2.11
N ALA A 105 4.95 -10.48 0.79
CA ALA A 105 3.91 -11.33 0.21
C ALA A 105 4.14 -12.81 0.52
N GLU A 106 5.40 -13.23 0.66
CA GLU A 106 5.83 -14.57 1.05
C GLU A 106 5.89 -14.79 2.57
N LEU A 107 5.46 -13.79 3.37
CA LEU A 107 5.45 -13.79 4.84
C LEU A 107 6.83 -13.90 5.50
N ASP A 108 7.88 -13.53 4.78
CA ASP A 108 9.24 -13.48 5.28
C ASP A 108 9.54 -12.08 5.84
N PHE A 109 9.05 -11.84 7.05
CA PHE A 109 9.13 -10.53 7.69
C PHE A 109 10.53 -10.15 8.13
N GLU A 110 11.39 -11.13 8.44
CA GLU A 110 12.79 -10.89 8.78
C GLU A 110 13.54 -10.36 7.56
N ASN A 111 13.41 -11.03 6.41
CA ASN A 111 14.00 -10.54 5.18
C ASN A 111 13.35 -9.25 4.69
N ALA A 112 12.03 -9.07 4.84
CA ALA A 112 11.38 -7.82 4.49
C ALA A 112 11.85 -6.66 5.39
N ALA A 113 12.11 -6.89 6.69
CA ALA A 113 12.66 -5.88 7.59
C ALA A 113 14.10 -5.51 7.20
N MET A 114 14.94 -6.49 6.90
CA MET A 114 16.31 -6.25 6.41
C MET A 114 16.31 -5.46 5.09
N LEU A 115 15.47 -5.87 4.14
CA LEU A 115 15.33 -5.18 2.84
C LEU A 115 14.74 -3.77 2.99
N ARG A 116 13.85 -3.55 3.97
CA ARG A 116 13.32 -2.21 4.30
C ARG A 116 14.44 -1.30 4.81
N ASP A 117 15.26 -1.79 5.73
CA ASP A 117 16.32 -0.98 6.33
C ASP A 117 17.42 -0.68 5.30
N GLU A 118 17.72 -1.63 4.41
CA GLU A 118 18.60 -1.42 3.25
C GLU A 118 18.01 -0.42 2.24
N MET A 119 16.71 -0.52 1.94
CA MET A 119 16.00 0.43 1.08
C MET A 119 16.03 1.85 1.66
N LEU A 120 15.84 2.00 2.99
CA LEU A 120 15.89 3.30 3.65
C LEU A 120 17.27 3.94 3.53
N ARG A 121 18.33 3.16 3.74
CA ARG A 121 19.72 3.61 3.55
C ARG A 121 19.98 4.06 2.11
N LEU A 122 19.52 3.29 1.11
CA LEU A 122 19.68 3.66 -0.31
C LEU A 122 18.88 4.93 -0.68
N LYS A 123 17.70 5.13 -0.08
CA LYS A 123 16.91 6.35 -0.26
C LYS A 123 17.56 7.57 0.38
N GLU A 124 18.19 7.41 1.53
CA GLU A 124 18.96 8.47 2.20
C GLU A 124 20.15 8.89 1.35
N GLN A 125 20.92 7.92 0.81
CA GLN A 125 22.01 8.19 -0.13
C GLN A 125 21.53 8.90 -1.42
N LEU A 126 20.36 8.52 -1.95
CA LEU A 126 19.77 9.22 -3.10
C LEU A 126 19.39 10.67 -2.75
N ALA A 127 18.85 10.90 -1.55
CA ALA A 127 18.50 12.24 -1.08
C ALA A 127 19.73 13.12 -0.81
N ASP A 128 20.82 12.55 -0.31
CA ASP A 128 22.08 13.25 -0.12
C ASP A 128 22.76 13.57 -1.46
N PHE A 129 22.67 12.65 -2.44
CA PHE A 129 23.11 12.91 -3.82
C PHE A 129 22.31 14.05 -4.47
N ASP A 130 20.99 14.06 -4.29
CA ASP A 130 20.11 15.13 -4.79
C ASP A 130 20.40 16.48 -4.10
N ARG A 131 20.80 16.49 -2.82
CA ARG A 131 21.25 17.72 -2.13
C ARG A 131 22.60 18.23 -2.65
N GLN A 132 23.57 17.33 -2.87
CA GLN A 132 24.89 17.70 -3.38
C GLN A 132 24.85 18.19 -4.84
N THR A 133 23.92 17.68 -5.65
CA THR A 133 23.71 18.13 -7.04
C THR A 133 22.83 19.37 -7.14
N GLY A 134 21.97 19.64 -6.15
CA GLY A 134 21.10 20.83 -6.08
C GLY A 134 21.79 22.13 -5.67
N GLU A 135 22.92 22.08 -4.97
CA GLU A 135 23.66 23.27 -4.52
C GLU A 135 24.65 23.83 -5.58
N GLY A 136 24.75 23.20 -6.77
CA GLY A 136 25.65 23.63 -7.85
C GLY A 136 25.02 24.49 -8.96
N GLY A 137 23.74 24.85 -8.85
CA GLY A 137 22.97 25.49 -9.93
C GLY A 137 22.73 27.01 -9.81
N GLU A 138 23.16 27.65 -8.73
CA GLU A 138 23.06 29.11 -8.56
C GLU A 138 24.45 29.73 -8.35
N ARG A 139 25.23 29.83 -9.43
CA ARG A 139 26.20 30.91 -9.66
C ARG A 139 26.32 31.21 -11.14
#